data_AF-A0A9P6DJM5-F1
#
_entry.id   AF-A0A9P6DJM5-F1
#
_cell.length_a   1.000
_cell.length_b   1.000
_cell.length_c   1.000
_cell.angle_alpha   90.00
_cell.angle_beta   90.00
_cell.angle_gamma   90.00
#
_symmetry.space_group_name_H-M   'P 1'
#
loop_
_entity.id
_entity.type
_entity.pdbx_description
1 polymer ?
#
loop_
_entity_poly.entity_id
_entity_poly.type
_entity_poly.pdbx_seq_one_letter_code
_entity_poly.pdbx_strand_id
1 'polypeptide(L)'
;MSGGDTPKLAQDEPSEKVKPIDENTISPTNDTETAAANDSDDSKARPHDTPTPPKVASFDDPEAQALVISSLKSQILDLSIQVTQLNGKLIRSYDRISDLEDSLHSSTTKLDSSTSRISSLERERTQHLSALDTGLLVERTHVTAELTRLMEKASEEAIHRGEAESRRTEIERELDDLSASLFEQANVMVRDARGQKALSDRRANEAEVALRAAEEAVQSMQQSLQQMQHDKDEAEKTLRDMKGKSRVVDRPDPVASLRLLNSHAPYYEFLSFISHLRSLHLPASQPPAITTLLPLPFIARLLSEDMEPTVRLDLAPSLN
;
A
#
# COMPACT_ATOMS: atom_id res chain seq x y z
N MET A 1 13.35 34.22 -38.61
CA MET A 1 14.46 33.37 -39.10
C MET A 1 14.72 32.30 -38.04
N SER A 2 14.94 31.06 -38.49
CA SER A 2 15.12 29.83 -37.69
C SER A 2 13.80 29.30 -37.09
N GLY A 3 13.13 28.28 -37.63
CA GLY A 3 13.58 27.19 -38.50
C GLY A 3 14.07 26.01 -37.64
N GLY A 4 13.14 25.34 -36.96
CA GLY A 4 13.38 24.12 -36.18
C GLY A 4 12.39 23.04 -36.61
N ASP A 5 12.86 22.17 -37.50
CA ASP A 5 12.19 20.95 -37.94
C ASP A 5 11.88 20.03 -36.75
N THR A 6 10.61 19.65 -36.62
CA THR A 6 10.17 18.53 -35.78
C THR A 6 9.70 17.43 -36.73
N PRO A 7 10.24 16.19 -36.63
CA PRO A 7 9.78 15.11 -37.49
C PRO A 7 8.39 14.65 -37.06
N LYS A 8 7.49 14.71 -38.03
CA LYS A 8 6.08 14.35 -37.99
C LYS A 8 5.91 12.90 -37.57
N LEU A 9 5.29 12.69 -36.40
CA LEU A 9 4.81 11.41 -35.90
C LEU A 9 3.76 10.87 -36.88
N ALA A 10 4.05 9.75 -37.53
CA ALA A 10 3.11 9.07 -38.41
C ALA A 10 1.92 8.56 -37.59
N GLN A 11 0.74 9.01 -37.97
CA GLN A 11 -0.53 8.56 -37.41
C GLN A 11 -0.82 7.16 -37.97
N ASP A 12 -1.06 6.22 -37.05
CA ASP A 12 -1.61 4.90 -37.30
C ASP A 12 -2.96 5.03 -38.03
N GLU A 13 -3.03 4.50 -39.25
CA GLU A 13 -4.29 4.18 -39.93
C GLU A 13 -4.80 2.81 -39.44
N PRO A 14 -6.13 2.63 -39.31
CA PRO A 14 -6.71 1.53 -38.57
C PRO A 14 -6.85 0.24 -39.40
N SER A 15 -6.33 -0.85 -38.84
CA SER A 15 -6.89 -2.21 -38.81
C SER A 15 -7.83 -2.59 -39.98
N GLU A 16 -7.26 -3.12 -41.06
CA GLU A 16 -8.03 -3.83 -42.07
C GLU A 16 -8.52 -5.18 -41.52
N LYS A 17 -9.84 -5.34 -41.58
CA LYS A 17 -10.63 -6.41 -40.97
C LYS A 17 -10.40 -7.72 -41.73
N VAL A 18 -9.61 -8.63 -41.13
CA VAL A 18 -9.46 -10.02 -41.61
C VAL A 18 -10.82 -10.71 -41.59
N LYS A 19 -11.32 -11.05 -42.78
CA LYS A 19 -12.51 -11.90 -42.98
C LYS A 19 -12.16 -13.38 -42.69
N PRO A 20 -13.11 -14.16 -42.15
CA PRO A 20 -12.89 -15.57 -41.87
C PRO A 20 -12.75 -16.37 -43.17
N ILE A 21 -11.85 -17.35 -43.13
CA ILE A 21 -11.60 -18.32 -44.20
C ILE A 21 -12.68 -19.39 -44.08
N ASP A 22 -13.57 -19.47 -45.06
CA ASP A 22 -14.54 -20.56 -45.20
C ASP A 22 -13.83 -21.83 -45.68
N GLU A 23 -13.85 -22.85 -44.82
CA GLU A 23 -13.60 -24.25 -45.16
C GLU A 23 -14.74 -24.79 -46.03
N ASN A 24 -14.53 -24.95 -47.33
CA ASN A 24 -14.96 -26.12 -48.14
C ASN A 24 -14.86 -25.81 -49.63
N THR A 25 -13.90 -26.42 -50.33
CA THR A 25 -14.09 -26.91 -51.70
C THR A 25 -13.03 -27.99 -51.93
N ILE A 26 -13.38 -29.23 -51.61
CA ILE A 26 -12.64 -30.42 -52.01
C ILE A 26 -13.23 -30.89 -53.33
N SER A 27 -12.46 -30.75 -54.40
CA SER A 27 -12.68 -31.50 -55.65
C SER A 27 -11.36 -32.18 -56.02
N PRO A 28 -11.29 -33.52 -56.04
CA PRO A 28 -10.26 -34.23 -56.76
C PRO A 28 -10.87 -34.85 -58.02
N THR A 29 -10.42 -34.39 -59.18
CA THR A 29 -10.60 -35.11 -60.44
C THR A 29 -9.57 -36.24 -60.48
N ASN A 30 -10.07 -37.47 -60.33
CA ASN A 30 -9.33 -38.70 -60.53
C ASN A 30 -8.94 -38.85 -62.00
N ASP A 31 -7.67 -39.13 -62.27
CA ASP A 31 -7.22 -39.88 -63.45
C ASP A 31 -5.85 -40.51 -63.13
N THR A 32 -5.84 -41.77 -62.69
CA THR A 32 -4.71 -42.67 -62.92
C THR A 32 -5.20 -44.11 -62.92
N GLU A 33 -4.88 -44.80 -64.01
CA GLU A 33 -5.03 -46.23 -64.26
C GLU A 33 -4.47 -47.10 -63.12
N THR A 34 -5.07 -48.27 -62.90
CA THR A 34 -4.33 -49.52 -62.73
C THR A 34 -5.23 -50.73 -62.96
N ALA A 35 -4.62 -51.74 -63.56
CA ALA A 35 -5.19 -52.95 -64.11
C ALA A 35 -5.50 -54.04 -63.06
N ALA A 36 -6.46 -54.92 -63.38
CA ALA A 36 -6.52 -56.38 -63.11
C ALA A 36 -7.95 -56.88 -63.49
N ALA A 37 -8.11 -57.68 -64.54
CA ALA A 37 -8.03 -59.15 -64.58
C ALA A 37 -9.27 -59.87 -63.99
N ASN A 38 -10.02 -60.54 -64.89
CA ASN A 38 -10.86 -61.77 -64.78
C ASN A 38 -11.94 -61.67 -65.88
N ASP A 39 -11.90 -62.41 -66.99
CA ASP A 39 -11.93 -63.87 -67.22
C ASP A 39 -13.28 -64.55 -66.91
N SER A 40 -13.67 -65.51 -67.76
CA SER A 40 -14.94 -66.27 -67.93
C SER A 40 -15.79 -65.76 -69.11
N ASP A 41 -15.64 -66.26 -70.35
CA ASP A 41 -16.00 -67.59 -70.88
C ASP A 41 -17.53 -67.80 -71.05
N ASP A 42 -18.01 -67.85 -72.30
CA ASP A 42 -18.75 -69.01 -72.86
C ASP A 42 -19.35 -68.70 -74.25
N SER A 43 -18.73 -69.33 -75.24
CA SER A 43 -19.25 -69.99 -76.44
C SER A 43 -20.72 -69.78 -76.89
N LYS A 44 -20.90 -69.30 -78.13
CA LYS A 44 -21.96 -69.83 -79.02
C LYS A 44 -21.48 -69.91 -80.48
N ALA A 45 -21.61 -71.11 -81.04
CA ALA A 45 -21.06 -71.54 -82.31
C ALA A 45 -21.81 -71.07 -83.58
N ARG A 46 -21.00 -70.81 -84.63
CA ARG A 46 -21.10 -71.05 -86.10
C ARG A 46 -22.42 -71.55 -86.75
N PRO A 47 -22.69 -71.19 -88.02
CA PRO A 47 -22.02 -71.78 -89.21
C PRO A 47 -21.45 -70.72 -90.18
N HIS A 48 -20.21 -70.87 -90.67
CA HIS A 48 -19.86 -71.53 -91.94
C HIS A 48 -20.58 -70.95 -93.17
N ASP A 49 -19.92 -70.00 -93.83
CA ASP A 49 -20.00 -69.84 -95.29
C ASP A 49 -18.57 -69.80 -95.84
N THR A 50 -18.29 -70.77 -96.70
CA THR A 50 -17.03 -71.00 -97.40
C THR A 50 -16.88 -69.99 -98.55
N PRO A 51 -15.77 -69.25 -98.67
CA PRO A 51 -15.46 -68.53 -99.90
C PRO A 51 -14.94 -69.53 -100.94
N THR A 52 -15.72 -69.72 -102.00
CA THR A 52 -15.30 -70.39 -103.23
C THR A 52 -14.11 -69.63 -103.84
N PRO A 53 -12.98 -70.27 -104.20
CA PRO A 53 -11.88 -69.59 -104.88
C PRO A 53 -12.17 -69.54 -106.40
N PRO A 54 -12.22 -68.37 -107.06
CA PRO A 54 -12.09 -68.33 -108.50
C PRO A 54 -10.60 -68.39 -108.83
N LYS A 55 -10.23 -69.50 -109.48
CA LYS A 55 -9.19 -69.68 -110.50
C LYS A 55 -8.06 -68.65 -110.53
N VAL A 56 -6.85 -69.19 -110.37
CA VAL A 56 -5.57 -68.66 -110.86
C VAL A 56 -5.76 -68.01 -112.23
N ALA A 57 -5.91 -66.70 -112.24
CA ALA A 57 -5.75 -65.89 -113.44
C ALA A 57 -4.24 -65.71 -113.64
N SER A 58 -3.84 -65.89 -114.89
CA SER A 58 -2.51 -65.65 -115.43
C SER A 58 -1.84 -64.43 -114.82
N PHE A 59 -0.54 -64.57 -114.52
CA PHE A 59 0.32 -63.51 -114.00
C PHE A 59 0.48 -62.26 -114.92
N ASP A 60 -0.21 -62.23 -116.07
CA ASP A 60 -0.12 -61.18 -117.10
C ASP A 60 -1.44 -60.41 -117.32
N ASP A 61 -2.42 -60.48 -116.42
CA ASP A 61 -3.63 -59.63 -116.50
C ASP A 61 -3.36 -58.21 -115.94
N PRO A 62 -3.34 -57.16 -116.78
CA PRO A 62 -2.99 -55.80 -116.36
C PRO A 62 -3.98 -55.19 -115.36
N GLU A 63 -5.23 -55.68 -115.35
CA GLU A 63 -6.29 -55.21 -114.46
C GLU A 63 -6.13 -55.76 -113.03
N ALA A 64 -5.73 -57.02 -112.88
CA ALA A 64 -5.44 -57.61 -111.57
C ALA A 64 -4.22 -56.95 -110.91
N GLN A 65 -3.19 -56.64 -111.69
CA GLN A 65 -2.04 -55.87 -111.23
C GLN A 65 -2.45 -54.45 -110.80
N ALA A 66 -3.34 -53.79 -111.54
CA ALA A 66 -3.84 -52.45 -111.18
C ALA A 66 -4.63 -52.45 -109.86
N LEU A 67 -5.43 -53.49 -109.58
CA LEU A 67 -6.15 -53.65 -108.31
C LEU A 67 -5.23 -53.92 -107.12
N VAL A 68 -4.17 -54.71 -107.32
CA VAL A 68 -3.15 -54.94 -106.27
C VAL A 68 -2.38 -53.65 -105.99
N ILE A 69 -1.98 -52.92 -107.05
CA ILE A 69 -1.31 -51.63 -106.93
C ILE A 69 -2.21 -50.61 -106.23
N SER A 70 -3.52 -50.59 -106.49
CA SER A 70 -4.44 -49.67 -105.82
C SER A 70 -4.64 -50.00 -104.34
N SER A 71 -4.72 -51.29 -103.98
CA SER A 71 -4.80 -51.75 -102.59
C SER A 71 -3.52 -51.41 -101.80
N LEU A 72 -2.35 -51.71 -102.36
CA LEU A 72 -1.05 -51.34 -101.77
C LEU A 72 -0.93 -49.82 -101.60
N LYS A 73 -1.39 -49.04 -102.58
CA LYS A 73 -1.44 -47.57 -102.46
C LYS A 73 -2.36 -47.12 -101.33
N SER A 74 -3.56 -47.72 -101.19
CA SER A 74 -4.47 -47.42 -100.08
C SER A 74 -3.84 -47.72 -98.73
N GLN A 75 -3.16 -48.87 -98.60
CA GLN A 75 -2.49 -49.24 -97.36
C GLN A 75 -1.31 -48.32 -97.03
N ILE A 76 -0.54 -47.90 -98.04
CA ILE A 76 0.53 -46.89 -97.87
C ILE A 76 -0.07 -45.56 -97.41
N LEU A 77 -1.23 -45.16 -97.95
CA LEU A 77 -1.92 -43.95 -97.52
C LEU A 77 -2.41 -44.06 -96.07
N ASP A 78 -3.05 -45.16 -95.69
CA ASP A 78 -3.51 -45.39 -94.30
C ASP A 78 -2.33 -45.43 -93.33
N LEU A 79 -1.23 -46.07 -93.70
CA LEU A 79 -0.02 -46.10 -92.90
C LEU A 79 0.58 -44.68 -92.77
N SER A 80 0.57 -43.89 -93.84
CA SER A 80 1.03 -42.49 -93.78
C SER A 80 0.16 -41.63 -92.84
N ILE A 81 -1.15 -41.87 -92.81
CA ILE A 81 -2.07 -41.20 -91.88
C ILE A 81 -1.79 -41.64 -90.45
N GLN A 82 -1.61 -42.94 -90.20
CA GLN A 82 -1.28 -43.46 -88.87
C GLN A 82 0.06 -42.92 -88.37
N VAL A 83 1.09 -42.88 -89.22
CA VAL A 83 2.38 -42.27 -88.89
C VAL A 83 2.20 -40.78 -88.56
N THR A 84 1.39 -40.06 -89.33
CA THR A 84 1.10 -38.64 -89.04
C THR A 84 0.36 -38.46 -87.72
N GLN A 85 -0.60 -39.34 -87.40
CA GLN A 85 -1.34 -39.31 -86.14
C GLN A 85 -0.45 -39.67 -84.94
N LEU A 86 0.40 -40.67 -85.07
CA LEU A 86 1.34 -41.07 -84.02
C LEU A 86 2.39 -39.98 -83.80
N ASN A 87 2.93 -39.39 -84.87
CA ASN A 87 3.83 -38.23 -84.77
C ASN A 87 3.12 -37.05 -84.07
N GLY A 88 1.85 -36.79 -84.39
CA GLY A 88 1.06 -35.78 -83.71
C GLY A 88 0.86 -36.07 -82.21
N LYS A 89 0.66 -37.33 -81.83
CA LYS A 89 0.59 -37.74 -80.41
C LYS A 89 1.94 -37.62 -79.71
N LEU A 90 3.03 -37.97 -80.39
CA LEU A 90 4.39 -37.83 -79.86
C LEU A 90 4.71 -36.37 -79.59
N ILE A 91 4.39 -35.47 -80.53
CA ILE A 91 4.57 -34.02 -80.34
C ILE A 91 3.77 -33.54 -79.12
N ARG A 92 2.49 -33.88 -79.02
CA ARG A 92 1.66 -33.52 -77.85
C ARG A 92 2.21 -34.09 -76.53
N SER A 93 2.80 -35.29 -76.57
CA SER A 93 3.43 -35.87 -75.38
C SER A 93 4.71 -35.13 -74.99
N TYR A 94 5.48 -34.65 -75.97
CA TYR A 94 6.68 -33.86 -75.73
C TYR A 94 6.32 -32.47 -75.18
N ASP A 95 5.30 -31.82 -75.74
CA ASP A 95 4.78 -30.54 -75.22
C ASP A 95 4.31 -30.71 -73.76
N ARG A 96 3.55 -31.77 -73.47
CA ARG A 96 3.11 -32.08 -72.11
C ARG A 96 4.28 -32.36 -71.16
N ILE A 97 5.32 -33.05 -71.60
CA ILE A 97 6.52 -33.29 -70.79
C ILE A 97 7.22 -31.96 -70.50
N SER A 98 7.36 -31.07 -71.49
CA SER A 98 7.95 -29.74 -71.31
C SER A 98 7.17 -28.91 -70.28
N ASP A 99 5.84 -28.90 -70.34
CA ASP A 99 5.00 -28.18 -69.36
C ASP A 99 5.17 -28.75 -67.94
N LEU A 100 5.29 -30.08 -67.82
CA LEU A 100 5.51 -30.75 -66.54
C LEU A 100 6.90 -30.45 -65.97
N GLU A 101 7.93 -30.43 -66.80
CA GLU A 101 9.29 -30.07 -66.41
C GLU A 101 9.35 -28.61 -65.93
N ASP A 102 8.69 -27.68 -66.62
CA ASP A 102 8.59 -26.29 -66.21
C ASP A 102 7.83 -26.14 -64.88
N SER A 103 6.72 -26.85 -64.71
CA SER A 103 5.95 -26.88 -63.45
C SER A 103 6.76 -27.48 -62.30
N LEU A 104 7.54 -28.53 -62.57
CA LEU A 104 8.42 -29.16 -61.59
C LEU A 104 9.53 -28.20 -61.15
N HIS A 105 10.16 -27.49 -62.09
CA HIS A 105 11.16 -26.48 -61.78
C HIS A 105 10.57 -25.31 -60.97
N SER A 106 9.40 -24.81 -61.37
CA SER A 106 8.67 -23.77 -60.62
C SER A 106 8.36 -24.22 -59.20
N SER A 107 7.90 -25.46 -59.03
CA SER A 107 7.56 -26.00 -57.71
C SER A 107 8.80 -26.24 -56.85
N THR A 108 9.89 -26.73 -57.44
CA THR A 108 11.17 -26.95 -56.76
C THR A 108 11.76 -25.63 -56.26
N THR A 109 11.80 -24.60 -57.10
CA THR A 109 12.29 -23.27 -56.69
C THR A 109 11.42 -22.62 -55.59
N LYS A 110 10.09 -22.81 -55.65
CA LYS A 110 9.18 -22.40 -54.56
C LYS A 110 9.44 -23.16 -53.27
N LEU A 111 9.74 -24.45 -53.37
CA LEU A 111 10.08 -25.29 -52.22
C LEU A 111 11.40 -24.83 -51.59
N ASP A 112 12.43 -24.57 -52.40
CA ASP A 112 13.74 -24.12 -51.92
C ASP A 112 13.66 -22.75 -51.25
N SER A 113 12.92 -21.81 -51.84
CA SER A 113 12.69 -20.48 -51.26
C SER A 113 11.88 -20.54 -49.96
N SER A 114 10.85 -21.39 -49.90
CA SER A 114 10.05 -21.59 -48.68
C SER A 114 10.86 -22.27 -47.59
N THR A 115 11.66 -23.29 -47.93
CA THR A 115 12.53 -24.01 -47.00
C THR A 115 13.61 -23.08 -46.43
N SER A 116 14.20 -22.23 -47.29
CA SER A 116 15.17 -21.23 -46.85
C SER A 116 14.54 -20.25 -45.85
N ARG A 117 13.32 -19.78 -46.12
CA ARG A 117 12.57 -18.88 -45.23
C ARG A 117 12.16 -19.54 -43.92
N ILE A 118 11.74 -20.80 -43.95
CA ILE A 118 11.45 -21.56 -42.73
C ILE A 118 12.71 -21.66 -41.87
N SER A 119 13.85 -22.01 -42.47
CA SER A 119 15.11 -22.11 -41.74
C SER A 119 15.56 -20.79 -41.11
N SER A 120 15.26 -19.63 -41.72
CA SER A 120 15.59 -18.34 -41.14
C SER A 120 14.68 -18.00 -39.97
N LEU A 121 13.37 -18.20 -40.13
CA LEU A 121 12.38 -17.96 -39.06
C LEU A 121 12.59 -18.90 -37.87
N GLU A 122 13.00 -20.15 -38.10
CA GLU A 122 13.34 -21.09 -37.04
C GLU A 122 14.56 -20.61 -36.24
N ARG A 123 15.61 -20.12 -36.92
CA ARG A 123 16.77 -19.53 -36.23
C ARG A 123 16.37 -18.32 -35.40
N GLU A 124 15.60 -17.38 -35.97
CA GLU A 124 15.10 -16.21 -35.24
C GLU A 124 14.24 -16.60 -34.04
N ARG A 125 13.36 -17.60 -34.20
CA ARG A 125 12.54 -18.13 -33.10
C ARG A 125 13.42 -18.71 -32.00
N THR A 126 14.42 -19.53 -32.34
CA THR A 126 15.33 -20.10 -31.33
C THR A 126 16.12 -19.01 -30.61
N GLN A 127 16.56 -17.97 -31.32
CA GLN A 127 17.22 -16.82 -30.73
C GLN A 127 16.27 -16.07 -29.78
N HIS A 128 15.03 -15.81 -30.20
CA HIS A 128 14.03 -15.14 -29.37
C HIS A 128 13.69 -15.94 -28.11
N LEU A 129 13.53 -17.26 -28.23
CA LEU A 129 13.33 -18.15 -27.09
C LEU A 129 14.54 -18.11 -26.15
N SER A 130 15.77 -18.20 -26.68
CA SER A 130 16.97 -18.11 -25.85
C SER A 130 17.12 -16.73 -25.17
N ALA A 131 16.67 -15.65 -25.80
CA ALA A 131 16.67 -14.31 -25.23
C ALA A 131 15.61 -14.15 -24.11
N LEU A 132 14.46 -14.81 -24.25
CA LEU A 132 13.46 -14.93 -23.19
C LEU A 132 13.98 -15.77 -22.02
N ASP A 133 14.59 -16.93 -22.31
CA ASP A 133 15.13 -17.85 -21.29
C ASP A 133 16.30 -17.22 -20.51
N THR A 134 17.15 -16.46 -21.20
CA THR A 134 18.24 -15.71 -20.55
C THR A 134 17.75 -14.46 -19.79
N GLY A 135 16.46 -14.14 -19.87
CA GLY A 135 15.86 -12.99 -19.20
C GLY A 135 16.26 -11.63 -19.79
N LEU A 136 16.89 -11.61 -20.98
CA LEU A 136 17.22 -10.38 -21.69
C LEU A 136 15.97 -9.74 -22.29
N LEU A 137 15.07 -10.57 -22.82
CA LEU A 137 13.76 -10.15 -23.30
C LEU A 137 12.72 -10.48 -22.25
N VAL A 138 11.88 -9.50 -21.91
CA VAL A 138 10.72 -9.67 -21.04
C VAL A 138 9.52 -9.11 -21.79
N GLU A 139 8.36 -9.77 -21.63
CA GLU A 139 7.14 -9.30 -22.26
C GLU A 139 6.75 -7.91 -21.76
N ARG A 140 6.32 -7.05 -22.69
CA ARG A 140 5.90 -5.68 -22.38
C ARG A 140 4.81 -5.65 -21.30
N THR A 141 3.85 -6.57 -21.37
CA THR A 141 2.74 -6.71 -20.42
C THR A 141 3.22 -6.92 -19.00
N HIS A 142 4.20 -7.80 -18.80
CA HIS A 142 4.81 -8.08 -17.51
C HIS A 142 5.55 -6.86 -16.95
N VAL A 143 6.36 -6.18 -17.77
CA VAL A 143 7.06 -4.95 -17.35
C VAL A 143 6.06 -3.85 -16.99
N THR A 144 5.02 -3.65 -17.80
CA THR A 144 4.00 -2.63 -17.52
C THR A 144 3.23 -2.95 -16.25
N ALA A 145 2.89 -4.22 -16.00
CA ALA A 145 2.18 -4.64 -14.80
C ALA A 145 3.03 -4.43 -13.53
N GLU A 146 4.31 -4.82 -13.56
CA GLU A 146 5.22 -4.59 -12.43
C GLU A 146 5.51 -3.10 -12.23
N LEU A 147 5.65 -2.31 -13.30
CA LEU A 147 5.81 -0.86 -13.19
C LEU A 147 4.56 -0.23 -12.56
N THR A 148 3.36 -0.58 -13.01
CA THR A 148 2.12 -0.06 -12.42
C THR A 148 1.99 -0.45 -10.96
N ARG A 149 2.35 -1.68 -10.60
CA ARG A 149 2.35 -2.17 -9.21
C ARG A 149 3.36 -1.44 -8.33
N LEU A 150 4.55 -1.15 -8.85
CA LEU A 150 5.55 -0.35 -8.13
C LEU A 150 5.13 1.10 -7.99
N MET A 151 4.53 1.68 -9.03
CA MET A 151 3.99 3.04 -8.99
C MET A 151 2.85 3.15 -7.98
N GLU A 152 1.94 2.18 -7.93
CA GLU A 152 0.87 2.10 -6.94
C GLU A 152 1.44 2.06 -5.51
N LYS A 153 2.37 1.14 -5.22
CA LYS A 153 3.04 1.07 -3.92
C LYS A 153 3.77 2.36 -3.54
N ALA A 154 4.47 2.98 -4.49
CA ALA A 154 5.15 4.24 -4.25
C ALA A 154 4.16 5.38 -3.98
N SER A 155 3.01 5.37 -4.64
CA SER A 155 1.94 6.35 -4.41
C SER A 155 1.27 6.15 -3.05
N GLU A 156 1.00 4.90 -2.65
CA GLU A 156 0.45 4.56 -1.34
C GLU A 156 1.41 4.99 -0.22
N GLU A 157 2.70 4.70 -0.36
CA GLU A 157 3.72 5.12 0.61
C GLU A 157 3.80 6.66 0.69
N ALA A 158 3.70 7.36 -0.44
CA ALA A 158 3.68 8.82 -0.44
C ALA A 158 2.43 9.39 0.24
N ILE A 159 1.26 8.76 0.05
CA ILE A 159 0.01 9.13 0.71
C ILE A 159 0.14 8.91 2.22
N HIS A 160 0.57 7.71 2.65
CA HIS A 160 0.77 7.39 4.06
C HIS A 160 1.79 8.30 4.73
N ARG A 161 2.88 8.63 4.03
CA ARG A 161 3.85 9.61 4.49
C ARG A 161 3.23 11.00 4.65
N GLY A 162 2.43 11.44 3.67
CA GLY A 162 1.72 12.71 3.74
C GLY A 162 0.76 12.79 4.93
N GLU A 163 0.00 11.72 5.19
CA GLU A 163 -0.86 11.63 6.37
C GLU A 163 -0.07 11.66 7.67
N ALA A 164 1.05 10.91 7.75
CA ALA A 164 1.90 10.88 8.92
C ALA A 164 2.56 12.25 9.20
N GLU A 165 3.01 12.93 8.16
CA GLU A 165 3.55 14.30 8.26
C GLU A 165 2.45 15.29 8.69
N SER A 166 1.23 15.20 8.14
CA SER A 166 0.10 16.02 8.57
C SER A 166 -0.23 15.81 10.06
N ARG A 167 -0.34 14.55 10.51
CA ARG A 167 -0.58 14.24 11.93
C ARG A 167 0.57 14.72 12.82
N ARG A 168 1.82 14.62 12.34
CA ARG A 168 2.98 15.15 13.07
C ARG A 168 2.87 16.66 13.25
N THR A 169 2.53 17.39 12.19
CA THR A 169 2.37 18.86 12.27
C THR A 169 1.19 19.27 13.17
N GLU A 170 0.12 18.48 13.20
CA GLU A 170 -1.01 18.70 14.11
C GLU A 170 -0.59 18.52 15.57
N ILE A 171 0.14 17.44 15.88
CA ILE A 171 0.68 17.21 17.22
C ILE A 171 1.69 18.29 17.60
N GLU A 172 2.60 18.69 16.71
CA GLU A 172 3.53 19.80 16.94
C GLU A 172 2.78 21.09 17.31
N ARG A 173 1.70 21.40 16.58
CA ARG A 173 0.84 22.55 16.86
C ARG A 173 0.13 22.44 18.21
N GLU A 174 -0.40 21.27 18.56
CA GLU A 174 -1.04 21.05 19.87
C GLU A 174 -0.04 21.15 21.03
N LEU A 175 1.18 20.66 20.84
CA LEU A 175 2.27 20.78 21.81
C LEU A 175 2.68 22.24 21.99
N ASP A 176 2.77 23.01 20.89
CA ASP A 176 3.04 24.44 20.95
C ASP A 176 1.94 25.19 21.72
N ASP A 177 0.67 24.93 21.40
CA ASP A 177 -0.49 25.53 22.08
C ASP A 177 -0.52 25.18 23.58
N LEU A 178 -0.26 23.91 23.94
CA LEU A 178 -0.17 23.45 25.33
C LEU A 178 1.01 24.11 26.06
N SER A 179 2.17 24.21 25.40
CA SER A 179 3.35 24.85 25.99
C SER A 179 3.10 26.31 26.29
N ALA A 180 2.45 27.05 25.37
CA ALA A 180 2.07 28.43 25.56
C ALA A 180 1.10 28.58 26.74
N SER A 181 0.11 27.70 26.86
CA SER A 181 -0.82 27.67 28.00
C SER A 181 -0.12 27.39 29.33
N LEU A 182 0.79 26.42 29.37
CA LEU A 182 1.54 26.04 30.58
C LEU A 182 2.48 27.17 31.03
N PHE A 183 3.16 27.82 30.08
CA PHE A 183 3.99 28.99 30.40
C PHE A 183 3.16 30.17 30.89
N GLU A 184 2.00 30.43 30.30
CA GLU A 184 1.11 31.50 30.77
C GLU A 184 0.61 31.22 32.19
N GLN A 185 0.18 29.99 32.48
CA GLN A 185 -0.25 29.60 33.84
C GLN A 185 0.90 29.72 34.85
N ALA A 186 2.10 29.29 34.48
CA ALA A 186 3.29 29.42 35.31
C ALA A 186 3.63 30.90 35.57
N ASN A 187 3.54 31.75 34.54
CA ASN A 187 3.78 33.20 34.67
C ASN A 187 2.77 33.86 35.60
N VAL A 188 1.48 33.50 35.51
CA VAL A 188 0.45 33.97 36.44
C VAL A 188 0.79 33.57 37.88
N MET A 189 1.11 32.29 38.11
CA MET A 189 1.46 31.80 39.45
C MET A 189 2.68 32.51 40.04
N VAL A 190 3.72 32.73 39.22
CA VAL A 190 4.95 33.44 39.65
C VAL A 190 4.65 34.90 39.95
N ARG A 191 3.85 35.57 39.12
CA ARG A 191 3.44 36.95 39.33
C ARG A 191 2.64 37.09 40.63
N ASP A 192 1.69 36.19 40.86
CA ASP A 192 0.85 36.20 42.06
C ASP A 192 1.69 35.94 43.32
N ALA A 193 2.62 34.97 43.28
CA ALA A 193 3.54 34.71 44.38
C ALA A 193 4.48 35.91 44.67
N ARG A 194 5.02 36.55 43.63
CA ARG A 194 5.82 37.78 43.78
C ARG A 194 4.98 38.93 44.35
N GLY A 195 3.73 39.06 43.92
CA GLY A 195 2.78 40.05 44.44
C GLY A 195 2.48 39.83 45.92
N GLN A 196 2.19 38.59 46.32
CA GLN A 196 1.95 38.22 47.72
C GLN A 196 3.18 38.46 48.59
N LYS A 197 4.38 38.10 48.10
CA LYS A 197 5.62 38.37 48.81
C LYS A 197 5.85 39.86 49.00
N ALA A 198 5.68 40.67 47.96
CA ALA A 198 5.81 42.13 48.07
C ALA A 198 4.80 42.75 49.04
N LEU A 199 3.56 42.25 49.09
CA LEU A 199 2.57 42.68 50.08
C LEU A 199 2.94 42.28 51.51
N SER A 200 3.46 41.07 51.70
CA SER A 200 3.96 40.60 53.00
C SER A 200 5.15 41.45 53.46
N ASP A 201 6.11 41.68 52.58
CA ASP A 201 7.30 42.48 52.88
C ASP A 201 6.91 43.93 53.22
N ARG A 202 5.93 44.52 52.52
CA ARG A 202 5.38 45.84 52.89
C ARG A 202 4.76 45.84 54.28
N ARG A 203 3.92 44.86 54.62
CA ARG A 203 3.32 44.76 55.95
C ARG A 203 4.36 44.53 57.04
N ALA A 204 5.39 43.74 56.77
CA ALA A 204 6.50 43.53 57.70
C ALA A 204 7.26 44.84 57.95
N ASN A 205 7.57 45.60 56.90
CA ASN A 205 8.23 46.91 57.03
C ASN A 205 7.35 47.93 57.77
N GLU A 206 6.04 47.97 57.48
CA GLU A 206 5.09 48.83 58.20
C GLU A 206 5.03 48.47 59.69
N ALA A 207 5.01 47.17 60.01
CA ALA A 207 5.04 46.68 61.39
C ALA A 207 6.38 46.99 62.08
N GLU A 208 7.51 46.90 61.39
CA GLU A 208 8.83 47.26 61.91
C GLU A 208 8.91 48.76 62.25
N VAL A 209 8.42 49.62 61.36
CA VAL A 209 8.33 51.08 61.61
C VAL A 209 7.41 51.37 62.80
N ALA A 210 6.25 50.71 62.88
CA ALA A 210 5.33 50.87 64.00
C ALA A 210 5.93 50.39 65.33
N LEU A 211 6.65 49.26 65.33
CA LEU A 211 7.36 48.77 66.51
C LEU A 211 8.44 49.75 66.95
N ARG A 212 9.25 50.26 66.01
CA ARG A 212 10.29 51.24 66.31
C ARG A 212 9.71 52.53 66.93
N ALA A 213 8.60 53.03 66.40
CA ALA A 213 7.91 54.19 66.98
C ALA A 213 7.36 53.89 68.39
N ALA A 214 6.84 52.67 68.61
CA ALA A 214 6.38 52.23 69.92
C ALA A 214 7.55 52.07 70.91
N GLU A 215 8.69 51.55 70.48
CA GLU A 215 9.92 51.45 71.26
C GLU A 215 10.42 52.83 71.68
N GLU A 216 10.45 53.80 70.77
CA GLU A 216 10.81 55.19 71.08
C GLU A 216 9.83 55.82 72.08
N ALA A 217 8.52 55.57 71.94
CA ALA A 217 7.51 56.02 72.89
C ALA A 217 7.69 55.39 74.28
N VAL A 218 7.92 54.09 74.37
CA VAL A 218 8.20 53.39 75.64
C VAL A 218 9.49 53.91 76.26
N GLN A 219 10.53 54.14 75.47
CA GLN A 219 11.78 54.71 75.94
C GLN A 219 11.58 56.11 76.52
N SER A 220 10.78 56.96 75.85
CA SER A 220 10.42 58.29 76.38
C SER A 220 9.60 58.20 77.67
N MET A 221 8.66 57.25 77.77
CA MET A 221 7.88 57.00 78.99
C MET A 221 8.77 56.49 80.13
N GLN A 222 9.72 55.60 79.84
CA GLN A 222 10.69 55.09 80.80
C GLN A 222 11.60 56.21 81.32
N GLN A 223 12.07 57.11 80.45
CA GLN A 223 12.83 58.31 80.85
C GLN A 223 11.98 59.24 81.74
N SER A 224 10.73 59.49 81.37
CA SER A 224 9.81 60.29 82.18
C SER A 224 9.54 59.66 83.56
N LEU A 225 9.37 58.33 83.62
CA LEU A 225 9.22 57.58 84.87
C LEU A 225 10.49 57.61 85.72
N GLN A 226 11.68 57.48 85.12
CA GLN A 226 12.95 57.59 85.85
C GLN A 226 13.13 59.00 86.43
N GLN A 227 12.79 60.05 85.67
CA GLN A 227 12.79 61.41 86.18
C GLN A 227 11.80 61.55 87.35
N MET A 228 10.57 61.07 87.18
CA MET A 228 9.55 61.10 88.23
C MET A 228 9.96 60.27 89.46
N GLN A 229 10.64 59.14 89.28
CA GLN A 229 11.16 58.32 90.37
C GLN A 229 12.29 59.04 91.09
N HIS A 230 13.20 59.71 90.37
CA HIS A 230 14.24 60.53 90.97
C HIS A 230 13.62 61.68 91.78
N ASP A 231 12.68 62.41 91.18
CA ASP A 231 11.94 63.49 91.86
C ASP A 231 11.16 62.94 93.08
N LYS A 232 10.55 61.75 92.96
CA LYS A 232 9.87 61.06 94.06
C LYS A 232 10.87 60.63 95.13
N ASP A 233 12.04 60.13 94.80
CA ASP A 233 13.07 59.72 95.75
C ASP A 233 13.70 60.92 96.45
N GLU A 234 13.87 62.06 95.76
CA GLU A 234 14.23 63.33 96.37
C GLU A 234 13.12 63.84 97.31
N ALA A 235 11.85 63.74 96.88
CA ALA A 235 10.70 64.03 97.72
C ALA A 235 10.57 63.05 98.90
N GLU A 236 10.87 61.76 98.72
CA GLU A 236 10.87 60.74 99.77
C GLU A 236 12.08 60.92 100.69
N LYS A 237 13.22 61.40 100.20
CA LYS A 237 14.40 61.71 101.02
C LYS A 237 14.13 62.93 101.88
N THR A 238 13.54 63.98 101.32
CA THR A 238 13.05 65.13 102.08
C THR A 238 11.90 64.75 103.04
N LEU A 239 11.04 63.79 102.68
CA LEU A 239 10.01 63.24 103.57
C LEU A 239 10.59 62.32 104.66
N ARG A 240 11.62 61.52 104.36
CA ARG A 240 12.33 60.62 105.29
C ARG A 240 13.14 61.43 106.30
N ASP A 241 13.75 62.53 105.87
CA ASP A 241 14.40 63.50 106.76
C ASP A 241 13.40 64.22 107.69
N MET A 242 12.10 64.19 107.36
CA MET A 242 11.00 64.76 108.17
C MET A 242 10.12 63.73 108.90
N LYS A 243 10.29 62.41 108.71
CA LYS A 243 9.40 61.42 109.34
C LYS A 243 10.11 60.09 109.62
N GLY A 244 10.65 59.98 110.82
CA GLY A 244 10.97 58.69 111.42
C GLY A 244 9.72 57.86 111.71
N LYS A 245 9.84 56.55 111.48
CA LYS A 245 9.05 55.44 112.07
C LYS A 245 7.56 55.38 111.71
N SER A 246 7.19 54.44 110.83
CA SER A 246 6.19 53.44 111.21
C SER A 246 6.28 52.17 110.37
N ARG A 247 6.09 51.07 111.07
CA ARG A 247 6.17 49.65 110.70
C ARG A 247 4.73 49.18 110.49
N VAL A 248 4.38 48.69 109.30
CA VAL A 248 3.08 48.03 109.07
C VAL A 248 3.34 46.54 108.93
N VAL A 249 2.68 45.80 109.82
CA VAL A 249 2.82 44.38 110.10
C VAL A 249 1.77 43.60 109.30
N ASP A 250 2.19 42.45 108.77
CA ASP A 250 1.38 41.41 108.15
C ASP A 250 0.25 40.87 109.06
N ARG A 251 -0.94 40.65 108.49
CA ARG A 251 -1.83 39.52 108.83
C ARG A 251 -3.06 39.41 107.90
N PRO A 252 -3.78 38.26 107.88
CA PRO A 252 -3.74 37.28 106.80
C PRO A 252 -5.06 37.16 106.02
N ASP A 253 -5.01 36.41 104.92
CA ASP A 253 -6.12 36.07 104.03
C ASP A 253 -7.34 35.44 104.72
N PRO A 254 -8.52 35.54 104.07
CA PRO A 254 -9.28 34.33 103.82
C PRO A 254 -9.50 34.11 102.32
N VAL A 255 -9.07 32.94 101.89
CA VAL A 255 -9.31 32.28 100.60
C VAL A 255 -10.73 32.44 100.07
N ALA A 256 -10.92 33.36 99.13
CA ALA A 256 -11.96 33.24 98.12
C ALA A 256 -11.33 32.56 96.90
N SER A 257 -11.78 31.35 96.58
CA SER A 257 -11.41 30.66 95.35
C SER A 257 -11.85 31.50 94.14
N LEU A 258 -10.93 32.31 93.63
CA LEU A 258 -11.03 32.98 92.34
C LEU A 258 -11.18 31.91 91.26
N ARG A 259 -12.42 31.63 90.86
CA ARG A 259 -12.67 31.05 89.54
C ARG A 259 -12.26 32.10 88.54
N LEU A 260 -11.14 31.85 87.86
CA LEU A 260 -10.76 32.59 86.67
C LEU A 260 -11.83 32.31 85.61
N LEU A 261 -12.88 33.14 85.59
CA LEU A 261 -13.79 33.19 84.47
C LEU A 261 -13.00 33.82 83.33
N ASN A 262 -12.51 32.98 82.41
CA ASN A 262 -11.90 33.41 81.16
C ASN A 262 -12.99 34.05 80.27
N SER A 263 -13.37 35.29 80.62
CA SER A 263 -14.23 36.18 79.84
C SER A 263 -13.38 36.99 78.86
N HIS A 264 -12.37 36.35 78.25
CA HIS A 264 -11.55 36.98 77.23
C HIS A 264 -12.13 36.61 75.86
N ALA A 265 -12.58 37.61 75.10
CA ALA A 265 -13.25 37.39 73.80
C ALA A 265 -12.46 36.45 72.86
N PRO A 266 -11.12 36.57 72.76
CA PRO A 266 -10.30 35.62 71.98
C PRO A 266 -10.39 34.16 72.40
N TYR A 267 -10.65 33.86 73.68
CA TYR A 267 -10.84 32.48 74.14
C TYR A 267 -12.19 31.91 73.71
N TYR A 268 -13.23 32.74 73.67
CA TYR A 268 -14.54 32.35 73.18
C TYR A 268 -14.52 32.12 71.65
N GLU A 269 -13.79 32.97 70.91
CA GLU A 269 -13.55 32.79 69.48
C GLU A 269 -12.70 31.56 69.18
N PHE A 270 -11.73 31.23 70.02
CA PHE A 270 -10.96 29.99 69.89
C PHE A 270 -11.82 28.74 70.08
N LEU A 271 -12.72 28.75 71.07
CA LEU A 271 -13.66 27.63 71.28
C LEU A 271 -14.68 27.50 70.14
N SER A 272 -15.18 28.62 69.59
CA SER A 272 -16.07 28.60 68.43
C SER A 272 -15.35 28.10 67.17
N PHE A 273 -14.08 28.48 66.98
CA PHE A 273 -13.23 27.97 65.91
C PHE A 273 -12.99 26.45 66.01
N ILE A 274 -12.68 25.93 67.21
CA ILE A 274 -12.55 24.47 67.41
C ILE A 274 -13.87 23.74 67.13
N SER A 275 -15.01 24.31 67.55
CA SER A 275 -16.33 23.76 67.23
C SER A 275 -16.57 23.73 65.72
N HIS A 276 -16.17 24.78 65.00
CA HIS A 276 -16.28 24.85 63.55
C HIS A 276 -15.39 23.80 62.86
N LEU A 277 -14.13 23.64 63.30
CA LEU A 277 -13.26 22.59 62.77
C LEU A 277 -13.82 21.18 63.01
N ARG A 278 -14.43 20.94 64.17
CA ARG A 278 -15.12 19.66 64.44
C ARG A 278 -16.36 19.45 63.57
N SER A 279 -17.04 20.52 63.15
CA SER A 279 -18.17 20.42 62.23
C SER A 279 -17.75 20.17 60.78
N LEU A 280 -16.57 20.65 60.38
CA LEU A 280 -15.97 20.37 59.07
C LEU A 280 -15.37 18.97 58.99
N HIS A 281 -14.92 18.44 60.13
CA HIS A 281 -14.42 17.08 60.21
C HIS A 281 -15.59 16.11 60.41
N LEU A 282 -16.22 15.71 59.29
CA LEU A 282 -17.16 14.60 59.31
C LEU A 282 -16.40 13.35 59.78
N PRO A 283 -16.71 12.73 60.95
CA PRO A 283 -16.03 11.52 61.34
C PRO A 283 -16.49 10.41 60.39
N ALA A 284 -15.63 10.07 59.42
CA ALA A 284 -15.75 8.82 58.69
C ALA A 284 -15.58 7.69 59.71
N SER A 285 -16.68 7.26 60.32
CA SER A 285 -16.71 6.24 61.39
C SER A 285 -16.41 4.83 60.89
N GLN A 286 -15.99 4.66 59.64
CA GLN A 286 -15.69 3.35 59.08
C GLN A 286 -14.52 3.45 58.10
N PRO A 287 -13.46 2.63 58.25
CA PRO A 287 -12.46 2.51 57.19
C PRO A 287 -13.18 2.05 55.91
N PRO A 288 -12.87 2.62 54.73
CA PRO A 288 -13.51 2.21 53.49
C PRO A 288 -13.28 0.72 53.26
N ALA A 289 -14.35 0.00 52.92
CA ALA A 289 -14.27 -1.43 52.63
C ALA A 289 -13.29 -1.65 51.46
N ILE A 290 -12.41 -2.65 51.55
CA ILE A 290 -11.38 -2.94 50.53
C ILE A 290 -11.97 -3.04 49.11
N THR A 291 -13.23 -3.47 48.99
CA THR A 291 -13.98 -3.54 47.73
C THR A 291 -14.13 -2.19 47.02
N THR A 292 -14.13 -1.06 47.74
CA THR A 292 -14.19 0.28 47.15
C THR A 292 -12.82 0.80 46.69
N LEU A 293 -11.73 0.13 47.07
CA LEU A 293 -10.36 0.50 46.69
C LEU A 293 -9.89 -0.21 45.42
N LEU A 294 -10.42 -1.40 45.12
CA LEU A 294 -10.14 -2.15 43.90
C LEU A 294 -10.45 -1.39 42.58
N PRO A 295 -11.54 -0.61 42.45
CA PRO A 295 -11.82 0.13 41.22
C PRO A 295 -11.01 1.43 41.05
N LEU A 296 -10.13 1.78 42.00
CA LEU A 296 -9.26 2.96 41.83
C LEU A 296 -8.29 2.72 40.67
N PRO A 297 -8.06 3.71 39.80
CA PRO A 297 -7.32 3.53 38.55
C PRO A 297 -5.89 3.00 38.77
N PHE A 298 -5.24 3.41 39.86
CA PHE A 298 -3.91 2.93 40.23
C PHE A 298 -3.90 1.44 40.65
N ILE A 299 -4.86 1.02 41.48
CA ILE A 299 -4.95 -0.37 41.97
C ILE A 299 -5.47 -1.29 40.86
N ALA A 300 -6.45 -0.86 40.08
CA ALA A 300 -6.93 -1.59 38.91
C ALA A 300 -5.81 -1.81 37.87
N ARG A 301 -4.96 -0.80 37.67
CA ARG A 301 -3.79 -0.89 36.80
C ARG A 301 -2.76 -1.90 37.32
N LEU A 302 -2.40 -1.82 38.61
CA LEU A 302 -1.55 -2.83 39.26
C LEU A 302 -2.12 -4.24 39.09
N LEU A 303 -3.41 -4.44 39.32
CA LEU A 303 -4.04 -5.77 39.21
C LEU A 303 -4.04 -6.31 37.78
N SER A 304 -4.05 -5.42 36.77
CA SER A 304 -3.93 -5.78 35.36
C SER A 304 -2.50 -5.96 34.86
N GLU A 305 -1.53 -5.22 35.42
CA GLU A 305 -0.13 -5.20 34.97
C GLU A 305 0.74 -6.23 35.74
N ASP A 306 0.39 -6.57 36.99
CA ASP A 306 1.17 -7.49 37.85
C ASP A 306 0.85 -8.98 37.60
N MET A 307 -0.21 -9.27 36.83
CA MET A 307 -0.49 -10.61 36.32
C MET A 307 0.09 -10.73 34.90
N GLU A 308 1.31 -11.24 34.82
CA GLU A 308 2.02 -11.49 33.55
C GLU A 308 1.08 -12.16 32.52
N PRO A 309 0.93 -11.61 31.30
CA PRO A 309 -0.03 -12.11 30.31
C PRO A 309 0.25 -13.55 29.86
N THR A 310 1.44 -14.08 30.14
CA THR A 310 1.87 -15.46 29.87
C THR A 310 1.12 -16.50 30.70
N VAL A 311 0.45 -16.11 31.79
CA VAL A 311 -0.25 -17.04 32.71
C VAL A 311 -1.77 -17.07 32.47
N ARG A 312 -2.29 -16.28 31.54
CA ARG A 312 -3.72 -16.32 31.16
C ARG A 312 -4.02 -17.53 30.28
N LEU A 313 -4.21 -18.68 30.91
CA LEU A 313 -4.66 -19.92 30.28
C LEU A 313 -6.00 -19.77 29.51
N ASP A 314 -6.80 -18.76 29.85
CA ASP A 314 -8.11 -18.48 29.23
C ASP A 314 -8.02 -17.68 27.91
N LEU A 315 -6.86 -17.07 27.62
CA LEU A 315 -6.61 -16.34 26.36
C LEU A 315 -5.61 -17.05 25.44
N ALA A 316 -5.13 -18.24 25.81
CA ALA A 316 -4.23 -19.02 24.97
C ALA A 316 -5.04 -19.65 23.81
N PRO A 317 -4.84 -19.24 22.55
CA PRO A 317 -5.56 -19.78 21.40
C PRO A 317 -5.18 -21.24 21.07
N SER A 318 -4.27 -21.85 21.84
CA SER A 318 -3.79 -23.22 21.67
C SER A 318 -4.40 -24.23 22.65
N LEU A 319 -5.33 -23.82 23.53
CA LEU A 319 -5.95 -24.71 24.53
C LEU A 319 -7.48 -24.84 24.43
N ASN A 320 -8.09 -24.42 23.31
CA ASN A 320 -9.50 -24.68 22.97
C ASN A 320 -9.60 -25.30 21.57
#